data_AF-A0A661G819-F1
#
_entry.id   AF-A0A661G819-F1
#
_cell.length_a   1.000
_cell.length_b   1.000
_cell.length_c   1.000
_cell.angle_alpha   90.00
_cell.angle_beta   90.00
_cell.angle_gamma   90.00
#
_symmetry.space_group_name_H-M   'P 1'
#
loop_
_entity.id
_entity.type
_entity.pdbx_description
1 polymer ?
#
loop_
_entity_poly.entity_id
_entity_poly.type
_entity_poly.pdbx_seq_one_letter_code
_entity_poly.pdbx_strand_id
1 'polypeptide(L)' 'MGIPTYLFTPIFVCSRITGWTAHIMEQRADNKLIRPAADYIGPGLQVYVPIEGRD' A
#
# COMPACT_ATOMS: atom_id res chain seq x y z
N MET A 1 -4.30 2.01 33.21
CA MET A 1 -3.19 1.25 32.59
C MET A 1 -1.93 2.08 32.35
N GLY A 2 -1.98 3.43 32.33
CA GLY A 2 -0.76 4.27 32.32
C GLY A 2 0.16 4.05 31.10
N ILE A 3 -0.42 3.65 29.97
CA ILE A 3 0.34 3.26 28.78
C ILE A 3 0.79 4.52 28.04
N PRO A 4 2.10 4.67 27.76
CA PRO A 4 2.61 5.77 26.93
C PRO A 4 1.95 5.82 25.55
N THR A 5 1.61 7.03 25.07
CA THR A 5 0.89 7.23 23.80
C THR A 5 1.57 6.58 22.59
N TYR A 6 2.90 6.58 22.56
CA TYR A 6 3.66 5.97 21.46
C TYR A 6 3.52 4.43 21.40
N LEU A 7 2.97 3.78 22.44
CA LEU A 7 2.71 2.34 22.46
C LEU A 7 1.30 1.98 21.98
N PHE A 8 0.43 2.95 21.70
CA PHE A 8 -0.95 2.66 21.29
C PHE A 8 -1.02 1.94 19.94
N THR A 9 -0.22 2.37 18.96
CA THR A 9 -0.16 1.73 17.64
C THR A 9 0.43 0.31 17.70
N PRO A 10 1.53 0.02 18.44
CA PRO A 10 2.00 -1.35 18.68
C PRO A 10 0.94 -2.26 19.31
N ILE A 11 0.23 -1.79 20.33
CA ILE A 11 -0.80 -2.60 21.01
C ILE A 11 -1.94 -2.94 20.06
N PHE A 12 -2.34 -2.00 19.21
CA PHE A 12 -3.32 -2.26 18.16
C PHE A 12 -2.85 -3.37 17.22
N VAL A 13 -1.59 -3.34 16.79
CA VAL A 13 -0.99 -4.37 15.92
C VAL A 13 -0.98 -5.75 16.60
N CYS A 14 -0.56 -5.84 17.87
CA CYS A 14 -0.58 -7.10 18.63
C CYS A 14 -1.95 -7.76 18.63
N SER A 15 -3.00 -6.94 18.64
CA SER A 15 -4.37 -7.42 18.63
C SER A 15 -4.84 -7.74 17.19
N ARG A 16 -4.44 -6.98 16.17
CA ARG A 16 -4.88 -7.17 14.76
C ARG A 16 -4.14 -8.22 13.97
N ILE A 17 -2.96 -8.64 14.43
CA ILE A 17 -2.17 -9.66 13.76
C ILE A 17 -2.98 -10.95 13.54
N THR A 18 -3.85 -11.32 14.48
CA THR A 18 -4.70 -12.53 14.36
C THR A 18 -5.67 -12.45 13.18
N GLY A 19 -6.32 -11.30 12.98
CA GLY A 19 -7.22 -11.08 11.85
C GLY A 19 -6.47 -11.01 10.52
N TRP A 20 -5.31 -10.36 10.49
CA TRP A 20 -4.47 -10.34 9.29
C TRP A 20 -4.01 -11.74 8.89
N THR A 21 -3.57 -12.56 9.84
CA THR A 21 -3.16 -13.93 9.54
C THR A 21 -4.32 -14.79 9.05
N ALA A 22 -5.52 -14.62 9.61
CA ALA A 22 -6.72 -15.32 9.15
C ALA A 22 -7.02 -14.96 7.69
N HIS A 23 -7.06 -13.67 7.35
CA HIS A 23 -7.29 -13.22 5.97
C HIS A 23 -6.16 -13.64 5.01
N ILE A 24 -4.90 -13.70 5.46
CA ILE A 24 -3.80 -14.23 4.66
C ILE A 24 -4.04 -15.71 4.33
N MET A 25 -4.52 -16.51 5.30
CA MET A 25 -4.83 -17.91 5.07
C MET A 25 -6.02 -18.09 4.13
N GLU A 26 -7.09 -17.31 4.32
CA GLU A 26 -8.25 -17.28 3.41
C GLU A 26 -7.83 -16.93 1.98
N GLN A 27 -7.02 -15.87 1.81
CA GLN A 27 -6.51 -15.47 0.51
C GLN A 27 -5.64 -16.55 -0.14
N ARG A 28 -4.88 -17.32 0.65
CA ARG A 28 -4.08 -18.44 0.11
C ARG A 28 -4.94 -19.63 -0.30
N ALA A 29 -6.09 -19.84 0.37
CA ALA A 29 -7.02 -20.91 0.04
C ALA A 29 -7.81 -20.61 -1.25
N ASP A 30 -8.21 -19.35 -1.47
CA ASP A 30 -8.86 -18.88 -2.71
C ASP A 30 -8.02 -17.81 -3.42
N ASN A 31 -6.88 -18.27 -3.95
CA ASN A 31 -5.77 -17.41 -4.37
C ASN A 31 -6.02 -16.60 -5.64
N LYS A 32 -6.67 -15.43 -5.48
CA LYS A 32 -6.87 -14.45 -6.55
C LYS A 32 -5.86 -13.30 -6.48
N LEU A 33 -5.12 -13.08 -7.56
CA LEU A 33 -4.22 -11.92 -7.65
C LEU A 33 -5.02 -10.60 -7.68
N ILE A 34 -4.70 -9.70 -6.76
CA ILE A 34 -5.26 -8.34 -6.74
C ILE A 34 -4.55 -7.53 -7.83
N ARG A 35 -5.29 -7.07 -8.84
CA ARG A 35 -4.79 -6.24 -9.96
C ARG A 35 -5.55 -4.90 -9.99
N PRO A 36 -5.12 -3.89 -9.23
CA PRO A 36 -5.71 -2.57 -9.35
C PRO A 36 -5.35 -1.99 -10.73
N ALA A 37 -6.30 -1.29 -11.34
CA ALA A 37 -6.07 -0.46 -12.51
C ALA A 37 -6.15 1.00 -12.09
N ALA A 38 -5.51 1.87 -12.87
CA ALA A 38 -5.60 3.31 -12.68
C ALA A 38 -5.87 3.96 -14.03
N ASP A 39 -6.70 5.01 -14.01
CA ASP A 39 -6.97 5.82 -15.19
C ASP A 39 -5.80 6.77 -15.43
N TYR A 40 -5.33 6.82 -16.67
CA TYR A 40 -4.27 7.74 -17.06
C TYR A 40 -4.83 9.14 -17.28
N ILE A 41 -4.54 10.06 -16.35
CA ILE A 41 -4.87 11.49 -16.44
C ILE A 41 -3.63 12.38 -16.66
N GLY A 42 -2.50 11.75 -17.01
CA GLY A 42 -1.25 12.45 -17.31
C GLY A 42 -1.26 13.09 -18.70
N PRO A 43 -0.21 13.86 -19.04
CA PRO A 43 -0.06 14.42 -20.36
C PRO A 43 0.10 13.30 -21.41
N GLY A 44 -0.26 13.54 -22.67
CA GLY A 44 0.00 12.56 -23.75
C GLY A 44 1.50 12.29 -23.97
N LEU A 45 1.84 11.61 -25.06
CA LEU A 45 3.23 11.34 -25.42
C LEU A 45 4.07 12.64 -25.40
N GLN A 46 5.13 12.65 -24.60
CA GLN A 46 6.05 13.79 -24.50
C GLN A 46 7.26 13.56 -25.39
N VAL A 47 7.65 14.61 -26.13
CA VAL A 47 8.92 14.60 -26.87
C VAL A 47 10.05 14.79 -25.87
N TYR A 48 11.10 13.98 -25.98
CA TYR A 48 12.28 14.13 -25.14
C TYR A 48 12.98 15.47 -25.45
N VAL A 49 13.27 16.24 -24.40
CA VAL A 49 14.06 17.47 -24.48
C VAL A 49 15.43 17.22 -23.82
N PRO A 50 16.55 17.35 -24.57
CA PRO A 50 17.90 17.30 -24.01
C PRO A 50 18.05 18.29 -22.85
N ILE A 51 18.92 17.99 -21.91
CA ILE A 51 19.04 18.79 -20.68
C ILE A 51 19.41 20.26 -20.98
N GLU A 52 20.20 20.50 -22.02
CA GLU A 52 20.63 21.82 -22.49
C GLU A 52 19.49 22.64 -23.13
N GLY A 53 18.39 21.97 -23.50
CA GLY A 53 17.22 22.59 -24.14
C GLY A 53 16.00 22.71 -23.22
N ARG A 54 16.17 22.45 -21.91
CA ARG A 54 15.13 22.66 -20.91
C ARG A 54 15.28 24.07 -20.34
N ASP A 55 14.17 24.81 -20.23
CA ASP A 55 14.11 26.09 -19.52
C ASP A 55 14.34 25.93 -18.00
#